data_AF-A0A382HV96-F1
#
_entry.id   AF-A0A382HV96-F1
#
_cell.length_a   1.000
_cell.length_b   1.000
_cell.length_c   1.000
_cell.angle_alpha   90.00
_cell.angle_beta   90.00
_cell.angle_gamma   90.00
#
_symmetry.space_group_name_H-M   'P 1'
#
loop_
_entity.id
_entity.type
_entity.pdbx_description
1 polymer ?
#
loop_
_entity_poly.entity_id
_entity_poly.type
_entity_poly.pdbx_seq_one_letter_code
_entity_poly.pdbx_strand_id
1 'polypeptide(L)' 'MIKGLHHNAYRCRDSEETRCFYEGFLGLPLVHSLEIGATMTGRGTQVLHTFYQMRDGSFLAFFDD' A
#
# COMPACT_ATOMS: atom_id res chain seq x y z
N MET A 1 -11.29 -12.87 19.37
CA MET A 1 -12.29 -12.28 18.46
C MET A 1 -11.59 -11.34 17.47
N ILE A 2 -12.00 -11.35 16.20
CA ILE A 2 -11.46 -10.49 15.12
C ILE A 2 -12.18 -9.13 15.17
N LYS A 3 -11.43 -8.03 15.08
CA LYS A 3 -11.97 -6.66 15.24
C LYS A 3 -12.12 -5.88 13.94
N GLY A 4 -11.36 -6.22 12.91
CA GLY A 4 -11.29 -5.50 11.64
C GLY A 4 -10.06 -5.93 10.85
N LEU A 5 -9.82 -5.27 9.72
CA LEU A 5 -8.61 -5.47 8.93
C LEU A 5 -7.47 -4.63 9.52
N HIS A 6 -6.26 -5.20 9.52
CA HIS A 6 -5.05 -4.40 9.74
C HIS A 6 -4.76 -3.56 8.47
N HIS A 7 -4.77 -4.21 7.31
CA HIS A 7 -4.79 -3.56 6.00
C HIS A 7 -5.37 -4.49 4.94
N ASN A 8 -5.71 -3.94 3.78
CA ASN A 8 -6.00 -4.69 2.56
C ASN A 8 -5.06 -4.24 1.44
N ALA A 9 -4.54 -5.17 0.65
CA ALA A 9 -3.49 -4.90 -0.32
C ALA A 9 -3.87 -5.33 -1.74
N TYR A 10 -3.54 -4.49 -2.71
CA TYR A 10 -3.81 -4.70 -4.13
C TYR A 10 -2.54 -4.48 -4.97
N ARG A 11 -2.60 -4.79 -6.26
CA ARG A 11 -1.58 -4.35 -7.23
C ARG A 11 -2.02 -3.03 -7.85
N CYS A 12 -1.06 -2.17 -8.15
CA CYS A 12 -1.26 -1.01 -9.02
C CYS A 12 -0.33 -1.09 -10.23
N ARG A 13 -0.56 -0.20 -11.20
CA ARG A 13 0.32 -0.03 -12.36
C ARG A 13 1.39 1.03 -12.13
N ASP A 14 1.03 2.05 -11.35
CA ASP A 14 1.85 3.21 -11.06
C ASP A 14 1.45 3.74 -9.67
N SER A 15 2.43 3.79 -8.75
CA SER A 15 2.23 4.26 -7.38
C SER A 15 1.92 5.75 -7.28
N GLU A 16 2.42 6.58 -8.20
CA GLU A 16 2.18 8.01 -8.20
C GLU A 16 0.76 8.34 -8.67
N GLU A 17 0.27 7.66 -9.71
CA GLU A 17 -1.14 7.76 -10.11
C GLU A 17 -2.07 7.30 -8.97
N THR A 18 -1.71 6.20 -8.31
CA THR A 18 -2.43 5.67 -7.15
C THR A 18 -2.42 6.70 -6.00
N ARG A 19 -1.26 7.28 -5.69
CA ARG A 19 -1.12 8.32 -4.66
C ARG A 19 -1.98 9.54 -4.98
N CYS A 20 -1.97 10.02 -6.22
CA CYS A 20 -2.79 11.16 -6.62
C CYS A 20 -4.28 10.92 -6.40
N PHE A 21 -4.78 9.71 -6.68
CA PHE A 21 -6.18 9.36 -6.42
C PHE A 21 -6.48 9.27 -4.91
N TYR A 22 -5.69 8.49 -4.16
CA TYR A 22 -6.00 8.23 -2.76
C TYR A 22 -5.72 9.44 -1.85
N GLU A 23 -4.62 10.16 -2.03
CA GLU A 23 -4.35 11.40 -1.28
C GLU A 23 -5.19 12.57 -1.79
N GLY A 24 -5.28 12.76 -3.12
CA GLY A 24 -5.89 13.95 -3.70
C GLY A 24 -7.41 13.89 -3.76
N PHE A 25 -7.97 12.80 -4.31
CA PHE A 25 -9.43 12.67 -4.47
C PHE A 25 -10.11 12.15 -3.21
N LEU A 26 -9.55 11.13 -2.56
CA LEU A 26 -10.15 10.53 -1.36
C LEU A 26 -9.65 11.14 -0.04
N GLY A 27 -8.54 11.89 -0.04
CA GLY A 27 -8.00 12.50 1.17
C GLY A 27 -7.36 11.50 2.15
N LEU A 28 -7.01 10.30 1.70
CA LEU A 28 -6.34 9.30 2.52
C LEU A 28 -4.82 9.56 2.50
N PRO A 29 -4.18 9.90 3.62
CA PRO A 29 -2.77 10.23 3.63
C PRO A 29 -1.90 9.00 3.35
N LEU A 30 -0.88 9.16 2.51
CA LEU A 30 0.21 8.18 2.42
C LEU A 30 1.02 8.24 3.71
N VAL A 31 1.07 7.15 4.46
CA VAL A 31 1.75 7.11 5.75
C VAL A 31 3.04 6.30 5.72
N HIS A 32 3.13 5.28 4.88
CA HIS A 32 4.30 4.40 4.75
C HIS A 32 4.54 4.00 3.29
N SER A 33 5.83 3.85 2.97
CA SER A 33 6.32 3.27 1.72
C SER A 33 7.48 2.32 2.04
N LEU A 34 7.47 1.13 1.47
CA LEU A 34 8.46 0.08 1.71
C LEU A 34 8.96 -0.47 0.38
N GLU A 35 10.28 -0.47 0.19
CA GLU A 35 10.91 -1.19 -0.91
C GLU A 35 11.14 -2.66 -0.53
N ILE A 36 10.78 -3.56 -1.44
CA ILE A 36 10.94 -5.01 -1.28
C ILE A 36 11.95 -5.49 -2.32
N GLY A 37 13.14 -5.85 -1.86
CA GLY A 37 14.23 -6.38 -2.69
C GLY A 37 14.20 -7.90 -2.90
N ALA A 38 13.45 -8.63 -2.07
CA ALA A 38 13.29 -10.07 -2.18
C ALA A 38 11.93 -10.52 -1.68
N THR A 39 11.35 -11.50 -2.37
CA THR A 39 10.14 -12.21 -1.91
C THR A 39 10.42 -13.06 -0.68
N MET A 40 9.37 -13.49 0.02
CA MET A 40 9.49 -14.37 1.19
C MET A 40 10.16 -15.72 0.91
N THR A 41 10.17 -16.18 -0.34
CA THR A 41 10.86 -17.41 -0.76
C THR A 41 12.30 -17.16 -1.24
N GLY A 42 12.81 -15.92 -1.13
CA GLY A 42 14.18 -15.56 -1.47
C GLY A 42 14.42 -15.17 -2.93
N ARG A 43 13.39 -15.14 -3.78
CA ARG A 43 13.52 -14.63 -5.16
C ARG A 43 13.71 -13.12 -5.13
N GLY A 44 14.77 -12.61 -5.78
CA GLY A 44 15.00 -11.17 -5.96
C GLY A 44 13.84 -10.50 -6.70
N THR A 45 13.51 -9.28 -6.30
CA THR A 45 12.42 -8.48 -6.87
C THR A 45 12.69 -7.00 -6.62
N GLN A 46 11.97 -6.11 -7.30
CA GLN A 46 12.01 -4.68 -7.02
C GLN A 46 10.57 -4.19 -6.99
N VAL A 47 9.96 -4.21 -5.81
CA VAL A 47 8.55 -3.86 -5.64
C VAL A 47 8.45 -2.72 -4.62
N LEU A 48 7.69 -1.69 -4.94
CA LEU A 48 7.30 -0.66 -3.99
C LEU A 48 5.96 -1.04 -3.34
N HIS A 49 5.89 -0.94 -2.02
CA HIS A 49 4.67 -1.19 -1.26
C HIS A 49 4.25 0.06 -0.48
N THR A 50 3.13 0.69 -0.86
CA THR A 50 2.63 1.95 -0.28
C THR A 50 1.38 1.73 0.58
N PHE A 51 1.18 2.57 1.61
CA PHE A 51 0.08 2.45 2.57
C PHE A 51 -0.63 3.78 2.82
N TYR A 52 -1.95 3.79 2.63
CA TYR A 52 -2.84 4.94 2.81
C TYR A 52 -3.77 4.70 4.00
N GLN A 53 -3.77 5.61 4.97
CA GLN A 53 -4.50 5.41 6.23
C GLN A 53 -5.98 5.79 6.12
N MET A 54 -6.85 4.90 6.60
CA MET A 54 -8.28 5.14 6.76
C MET A 54 -8.58 5.74 8.15
N ARG A 55 -9.77 6.34 8.30
CA ARG A 55 -10.17 7.03 9.54
C ARG A 55 -10.19 6.13 10.78
N ASP A 56 -10.42 4.83 10.61
CA ASP A 56 -10.43 3.84 11.70
C ASP A 56 -9.02 3.33 12.07
N GLY A 57 -7.98 3.84 11.41
CA GLY A 57 -6.58 3.46 11.61
C GLY A 57 -6.12 2.27 10.78
N SER A 58 -7.01 1.64 10.00
CA SER A 58 -6.64 0.59 9.03
C SER A 58 -6.01 1.20 7.77
N PHE A 59 -5.47 0.36 6.86
CA PHE A 59 -4.82 0.84 5.64
C PHE A 59 -5.35 0.18 4.37
N LEU A 60 -5.38 0.96 3.29
CA LEU A 60 -5.32 0.46 1.92
C LEU A 60 -3.85 0.45 1.48
N ALA A 61 -3.41 -0.63 0.88
CA ALA A 61 -2.02 -0.78 0.44
C ALA A 61 -1.91 -1.24 -1.00
N PHE A 62 -0.81 -0.87 -1.66
CA PHE A 62 -0.59 -1.18 -3.08
C PHE A 62 0.82 -1.68 -3.32
N PHE A 63 0.96 -2.67 -4.20
CA PHE A 63 2.22 -3.15 -4.74
C PHE A 63 2.40 -2.65 -6.17
N ASP A 64 3.57 -2.10 -6.45
CA ASP A 64 4.00 -1.61 -7.77
C ASP A 64 5.30 -2.34 -8.15
N ASP A 65 5.24 -3.14 -9.21
CA ASP A 65 6.27 -4.12 -9.62
C ASP A 65 6.65 -4.05 -11.10
#